data_AF-A0AAD7D2L6-F1
#
_entry.id   AF-A0AAD7D2L6-F1
#
_cell.length_a   1.000
_cell.length_b   1.000
_cell.length_c   1.000
_cell.angle_alpha   90.00
_cell.angle_beta   90.00
_cell.angle_gamma   90.00
#
_symmetry.space_group_name_H-M   'P 1'
#
loop_
_entity.id
_entity.type
_entity.pdbx_description
1 polymer ?
#
loop_
_entity_poly.entity_id
_entity_poly.type
_entity_poly.pdbx_seq_one_letter_code
_entity_poly.pdbx_strand_id
1 'polypeptide(L)'
;VAHCAQCSADYYPDRITYQSPGIVDRLERLEYDAEVLRVSKQGVWVSREIAVAQEKALHRFHSGWSNWADWVNNCTGDPKNKVTYRQSQRLFLEHFSRRLLVAHGKSDGFYCEAHPSSQLLAETVRKTIGINGGVVPTSMTHGCMNCTHVKRYRSDLVQEGAVLGGNTAVANTTEPEAEPDPTNEPLEQGLPANIPDILPQLEAPAAGSPRGYVRMAVMDLKTIRHRKCALDDCQNPLYNYKNGRFCETHLDLKEICGIVSCGHPVHQPGALTCNTEAHMAWQKMYENRFSRLSFPGVQRVIRRQQAAAEEGSGVSEQQARGPSLWVQLQALGNTPGDQVVHTFKAKTTYGLQTVQWACGVPIGWGKCYRSESEPQVLGILDMIWEDYPESRPGFIAYDSACDLLRHIVTQNAGSIWLATTKFIVDAWHYIGHRASDVLCRTRCNPAPMDGSQPDLILTVEDENGEVHQARAFNTETAEQLNSWLGGFEAALQQMSDVNYDFFVHVLMMIYGETMEKHIHTKGMELSDEFWAAVNGEDVEA
;
A
#
# COMPACT_ATOMS: atom_id res chain seq x y z
N VAL A 1 16.07 -26.46 -28.01
CA VAL A 1 16.26 -25.08 -28.49
C VAL A 1 16.36 -25.16 -30.00
N ALA A 2 15.47 -24.49 -30.72
CA ALA A 2 15.57 -24.39 -32.17
C ALA A 2 16.24 -23.06 -32.54
N HIS A 3 17.12 -23.07 -33.53
CA HIS A 3 17.83 -21.87 -34.00
C HIS A 3 17.40 -21.52 -35.42
N CYS A 4 17.00 -20.28 -35.66
CA CYS A 4 16.70 -19.79 -36.99
C CYS A 4 17.95 -19.20 -37.64
N ALA A 5 18.48 -19.87 -38.68
CA ALA A 5 19.68 -19.41 -39.38
C ALA A 5 19.51 -18.07 -40.12
N GLN A 6 18.27 -17.66 -40.42
CA GLN A 6 18.00 -16.42 -41.15
C GLN A 6 18.03 -15.18 -40.25
N CYS A 7 17.35 -15.23 -39.09
CA CYS A 7 17.28 -14.10 -38.16
C CYS A 7 18.17 -14.27 -36.91
N SER A 8 18.89 -15.40 -36.82
CA SER A 8 19.72 -15.76 -35.66
C SER A 8 18.95 -15.81 -34.32
N ALA A 9 17.63 -16.02 -34.35
CA ALA A 9 16.80 -16.16 -33.17
C ALA A 9 16.86 -17.59 -32.61
N ASP A 10 16.90 -17.71 -31.28
CA ASP A 10 16.81 -18.99 -30.57
C ASP A 10 15.44 -19.11 -29.90
N TYR A 11 14.74 -20.18 -30.25
CA TYR A 11 13.42 -20.53 -29.74
C TYR A 11 13.58 -21.55 -28.62
N TYR A 12 13.28 -21.12 -27.41
CA TYR A 12 13.15 -21.95 -26.22
C TYR A 12 11.66 -22.23 -25.96
N PRO A 13 11.32 -23.28 -25.19
CA PRO A 13 9.94 -23.53 -24.79
C PRO A 13 9.24 -22.37 -24.08
N ASP A 14 10.00 -21.46 -23.44
CA ASP A 14 9.45 -20.41 -22.58
C ASP A 14 9.82 -18.98 -22.96
N ARG A 15 10.61 -18.81 -24.04
CA ARG A 15 11.09 -17.51 -24.52
C ARG A 15 11.71 -17.63 -25.91
N ILE A 16 11.80 -16.48 -26.58
CA ILE A 16 12.56 -16.30 -27.81
C ILE A 16 13.69 -15.32 -27.53
N THR A 17 14.93 -15.69 -27.86
CA THR A 17 16.05 -14.75 -27.84
C THR A 17 16.41 -14.35 -29.26
N TYR A 18 16.71 -13.08 -29.49
CA TYR A 18 16.95 -12.54 -30.82
C TYR A 18 17.90 -11.33 -30.76
N GLN A 19 18.46 -10.96 -31.91
CA GLN A 19 19.25 -9.74 -32.04
C GLN A 19 18.41 -8.65 -32.69
N SER A 20 18.33 -7.49 -32.04
CA SER A 20 17.59 -6.34 -32.56
C SER A 20 18.56 -5.37 -33.25
N PRO A 21 18.21 -4.80 -34.43
CA PRO A 21 19.05 -3.80 -35.08
C PRO A 21 19.37 -2.62 -34.16
N GLY A 22 20.66 -2.32 -33.98
CA GLY A 22 21.11 -1.21 -33.13
C GLY A 22 21.31 -1.54 -31.66
N ILE A 23 21.01 -2.76 -31.22
CA ILE A 23 21.30 -3.24 -29.86
C ILE A 23 22.41 -4.29 -29.94
N VAL A 24 23.50 -4.07 -29.20
CA VAL A 24 24.68 -4.95 -29.20
C VAL A 24 24.34 -6.30 -28.57
N ASP A 25 23.64 -6.28 -27.44
CA ASP A 25 23.26 -7.47 -26.70
C ASP A 25 22.01 -8.14 -27.27
N ARG A 26 21.92 -9.47 -27.10
CA ARG A 26 20.71 -10.21 -27.46
C ARG A 26 19.58 -9.85 -26.49
N LEU A 27 18.37 -9.72 -27.03
CA LEU A 27 17.16 -9.54 -26.25
C LEU A 27 16.43 -10.87 -26.09
N GLU A 28 15.60 -10.97 -25.05
CA GLU A 28 14.59 -12.02 -24.92
C GLU A 28 13.18 -11.44 -24.83
N ARG A 29 12.26 -12.12 -25.52
CA ARG A 29 10.81 -12.00 -25.39
C ARG A 29 10.29 -13.24 -24.68
N LEU A 30 9.41 -13.08 -23.69
CA LEU A 30 8.84 -14.19 -22.95
C LEU A 30 7.70 -14.85 -23.75
N GLU A 31 7.60 -16.17 -23.66
CA GLU A 31 6.39 -16.90 -24.07
C GLU A 31 5.44 -16.97 -22.87
N TYR A 32 4.25 -16.40 -22.99
CA TYR A 32 3.32 -16.21 -21.87
C TYR A 32 2.53 -17.48 -21.51
N ASP A 33 2.34 -18.37 -22.49
CA ASP A 33 1.58 -19.62 -22.35
C ASP A 33 2.47 -20.86 -22.26
N ALA A 34 3.74 -20.67 -21.90
CA ALA A 34 4.70 -21.76 -21.78
C ALA A 34 4.28 -22.80 -20.72
N GLU A 35 4.31 -24.09 -21.10
CA GLU A 35 4.03 -25.22 -20.19
C GLU A 35 5.16 -25.49 -19.19
N VAL A 36 6.39 -25.12 -19.56
CA VAL A 36 7.60 -25.30 -18.75
C VAL A 36 8.36 -24.00 -18.65
N LEU A 37 9.02 -23.76 -17.52
CA LEU A 37 9.79 -22.55 -17.23
C LEU A 37 11.24 -22.90 -16.92
N ARG A 38 12.19 -22.19 -17.54
CA ARG A 38 13.62 -22.33 -17.27
C ARG A 38 13.99 -21.58 -16.00
N VAL A 39 14.46 -22.31 -14.99
CA VAL A 39 14.80 -21.75 -13.67
C VAL A 39 16.30 -21.70 -13.38
N SER A 40 17.14 -22.14 -14.31
CA SER A 40 18.60 -22.06 -14.16
C SER A 40 19.34 -21.84 -15.49
N LYS A 41 20.53 -21.23 -15.39
CA LYS A 41 21.45 -21.11 -16.52
C LYS A 41 21.89 -22.49 -17.04
N GLN A 42 21.97 -23.49 -16.17
CA GLN A 42 22.34 -24.87 -16.49
C GLN A 42 21.22 -25.67 -17.17
N GLY A 43 20.08 -25.04 -17.50
CA GLY A 43 19.02 -25.69 -18.27
C GLY A 43 18.09 -26.56 -17.43
N VAL A 44 17.85 -26.20 -16.17
CA VAL A 44 16.80 -26.85 -15.37
C VAL A 44 15.46 -26.22 -15.74
N TRP A 45 14.50 -27.09 -16.08
CA TRP A 45 13.13 -26.75 -16.47
C TRP A 45 12.17 -27.28 -15.43
N VAL A 46 11.15 -26.49 -15.12
CA VAL A 46 10.11 -26.82 -14.14
C VAL A 46 8.75 -26.61 -14.79
N SER A 47 7.82 -27.54 -14.60
CA SER A 47 6.44 -27.40 -15.09
C SER A 47 5.79 -26.14 -14.50
N ARG A 48 5.03 -25.41 -15.32
CA ARG A 48 4.24 -24.25 -14.88
C ARG A 48 3.22 -24.63 -13.81
N GLU A 49 2.75 -25.87 -13.77
CA GLU A 49 1.86 -26.36 -12.71
C GLU A 49 2.51 -26.28 -11.32
N ILE A 50 3.82 -26.51 -11.23
CA ILE A 50 4.57 -26.37 -9.97
C ILE A 50 4.66 -24.89 -9.57
N ALA A 51 4.76 -23.98 -10.54
CA ALA A 51 4.72 -22.54 -10.27
C ALA A 51 3.33 -22.09 -9.78
N VAL A 52 2.26 -22.61 -10.38
CA VAL A 52 0.88 -22.39 -9.91
C VAL A 52 0.68 -22.97 -8.50
N ALA A 53 1.30 -24.11 -8.19
CA ALA A 53 1.30 -24.66 -6.84
C ALA A 53 2.06 -23.76 -5.85
N GLN A 54 3.19 -23.17 -6.27
CA GLN A 54 3.96 -22.20 -5.47
C GLN A 54 3.12 -20.96 -5.15
N GLU A 55 2.38 -20.44 -6.13
CA GLU A 55 1.44 -19.34 -5.93
C GLU A 55 0.35 -19.70 -4.91
N LYS A 56 -0.28 -20.87 -5.04
CA LYS A 56 -1.30 -21.32 -4.07
C LYS A 56 -0.71 -21.44 -2.67
N ALA A 57 0.53 -21.92 -2.56
CA ALA A 57 1.22 -22.01 -1.28
C ALA A 57 1.60 -20.64 -0.69
N LEU A 58 1.97 -19.67 -1.54
CA LEU A 58 2.13 -18.28 -1.13
C LEU A 58 0.80 -17.76 -0.55
N HIS A 59 -0.29 -17.88 -1.31
CA HIS A 59 -1.58 -17.31 -0.93
C HIS A 59 -2.18 -17.96 0.33
N ARG A 60 -2.11 -19.28 0.47
CA ARG A 60 -2.78 -20.02 1.55
C ARG A 60 -1.94 -20.20 2.81
N PHE A 61 -0.62 -20.26 2.65
CA PHE A 61 0.30 -20.61 3.74
C PHE A 61 1.40 -19.57 3.96
N HIS A 62 1.38 -18.46 3.21
CA HIS A 62 2.42 -17.42 3.24
C HIS A 62 3.82 -18.00 3.06
N SER A 63 3.93 -19.04 2.22
CA SER A 63 5.18 -19.79 2.05
C SER A 63 6.26 -18.95 1.37
N GLY A 64 7.43 -18.85 1.99
CA GLY A 64 8.62 -18.27 1.38
C GLY A 64 9.29 -19.21 0.37
N TRP A 65 10.18 -18.67 -0.47
CA TRP A 65 10.82 -19.45 -1.54
C TRP A 65 11.67 -20.62 -1.03
N SER A 66 12.27 -20.52 0.17
CA SER A 66 13.06 -21.60 0.78
C SER A 66 12.16 -22.74 1.24
N ASN A 67 11.10 -22.41 2.00
CA ASN A 67 10.17 -23.38 2.54
C ASN A 67 9.45 -24.14 1.40
N TRP A 68 9.11 -23.43 0.32
CA TRP A 68 8.58 -24.06 -0.88
C TRP A 68 9.57 -25.03 -1.53
N ALA A 69 10.84 -24.63 -1.69
CA ALA A 69 11.85 -25.50 -2.29
C ALA A 69 12.07 -26.77 -1.46
N ASP A 70 12.17 -26.63 -0.13
CA ASP A 70 12.34 -27.76 0.79
C ASP A 70 11.13 -28.69 0.77
N TRP A 71 9.92 -28.13 0.74
CA TRP A 71 8.68 -28.91 0.62
C TRP A 71 8.65 -29.73 -0.67
N VAL A 72 8.93 -29.11 -1.83
CA VAL A 72 9.00 -29.82 -3.11
C VAL A 72 10.04 -30.94 -3.07
N ASN A 73 11.23 -30.68 -2.55
CA ASN A 73 12.30 -31.68 -2.45
C ASN A 73 11.93 -32.87 -1.56
N ASN A 74 11.20 -32.61 -0.47
CA ASN A 74 10.72 -33.66 0.43
C ASN A 74 9.61 -34.48 -0.21
N CYS A 75 8.74 -33.86 -1.03
CA CYS A 75 7.68 -34.56 -1.74
C CYS A 75 8.19 -35.42 -2.90
N THR A 76 9.19 -34.96 -3.65
CA THR A 76 9.76 -35.74 -4.76
C THR A 76 10.65 -36.87 -4.27
N GLY A 77 11.35 -36.68 -3.14
CA GLY A 77 12.30 -37.65 -2.59
C GLY A 77 13.49 -37.94 -3.50
N ASP A 78 13.67 -37.18 -4.59
CA ASP A 78 14.72 -37.40 -5.57
C ASP A 78 16.05 -36.79 -5.08
N PRO A 79 17.06 -37.61 -4.76
CA PRO A 79 18.34 -37.11 -4.26
C PRO A 79 19.15 -36.37 -5.34
N LYS A 80 18.84 -36.56 -6.63
CA LYS A 80 19.59 -36.00 -7.77
C LYS A 80 18.96 -34.71 -8.30
N ASN A 81 17.64 -34.61 -8.31
CA ASN A 81 16.91 -33.48 -8.89
C ASN A 81 16.31 -32.55 -7.82
N LYS A 82 17.17 -31.93 -7.00
CA LYS A 82 16.72 -30.98 -5.97
C LYS A 82 16.55 -29.57 -6.53
N VAL A 83 15.43 -28.93 -6.17
CA VAL A 83 15.17 -27.52 -6.40
C VAL A 83 15.85 -26.71 -5.28
N THR A 84 16.76 -25.84 -5.66
CA THR A 84 17.40 -24.90 -4.73
C THR A 84 16.50 -23.70 -4.43
N TYR A 85 16.74 -23.01 -3.31
CA TYR A 85 16.10 -21.73 -3.00
C TYR A 85 16.16 -20.72 -4.17
N ARG A 86 17.32 -20.61 -4.84
CA ARG A 86 17.48 -19.69 -5.98
C ARG A 86 16.65 -20.09 -7.19
N GLN A 87 16.49 -21.39 -7.45
CA GLN A 87 15.61 -21.88 -8.51
C GLN A 87 14.14 -21.70 -8.15
N SER A 88 13.76 -21.87 -6.89
CA SER A 88 12.41 -21.56 -6.39
C SER A 88 12.07 -20.06 -6.51
N GLN A 89 13.02 -19.18 -6.17
CA GLN A 89 12.89 -17.75 -6.41
C GLN A 89 12.78 -17.43 -7.91
N ARG A 90 13.61 -18.06 -8.76
CA ARG A 90 13.54 -17.85 -10.21
C ARG A 90 12.20 -18.33 -10.78
N LEU A 91 11.69 -19.49 -10.32
CA LEU A 91 10.38 -19.99 -10.71
C LEU A 91 9.27 -18.97 -10.39
N PHE A 92 9.29 -18.44 -9.16
CA PHE A 92 8.37 -17.39 -8.73
C PHE A 92 8.42 -16.18 -9.65
N LEU A 93 9.63 -15.65 -9.89
CA LEU A 93 9.81 -14.48 -10.75
C LEU A 93 9.34 -14.75 -12.17
N GLU A 94 9.70 -15.88 -12.78
CA GLU A 94 9.29 -16.23 -14.14
C GLU A 94 7.77 -16.33 -14.28
N HIS A 95 7.11 -16.99 -13.33
CA HIS A 95 5.66 -17.17 -13.34
C HIS A 95 4.93 -15.83 -13.15
N PHE A 96 5.29 -15.07 -12.11
CA PHE A 96 4.63 -13.81 -11.83
C PHE A 96 5.00 -12.69 -12.80
N SER A 97 6.19 -12.71 -13.42
CA SER A 97 6.53 -11.75 -14.48
C SER A 97 5.54 -11.86 -15.63
N ARG A 98 5.24 -13.09 -16.08
CA ARG A 98 4.26 -13.31 -17.15
C ARG A 98 2.87 -12.84 -16.74
N ARG A 99 2.42 -13.21 -15.53
CA ARG A 99 1.10 -12.81 -15.04
C ARG A 99 0.95 -11.30 -14.91
N LEU A 100 1.92 -10.63 -14.28
CA LEU A 100 1.91 -9.17 -14.11
C LEU A 100 1.96 -8.47 -15.47
N LEU A 101 2.84 -8.89 -16.38
CA LEU A 101 2.91 -8.26 -17.71
C LEU A 101 1.61 -8.42 -18.50
N VAL A 102 0.92 -9.56 -18.39
CA VAL A 102 -0.41 -9.74 -18.99
C VAL A 102 -1.45 -8.84 -18.31
N ALA A 103 -1.49 -8.83 -16.98
CA ALA A 103 -2.42 -8.00 -16.22
C ALA A 103 -2.25 -6.49 -16.49
N HIS A 104 -1.03 -6.05 -16.83
CA HIS A 104 -0.73 -4.67 -17.21
C HIS A 104 -0.85 -4.39 -18.72
N GLY A 105 -1.24 -5.35 -19.54
CA GLY A 105 -1.31 -5.18 -21.00
C GLY A 105 0.05 -4.88 -21.66
N LYS A 106 1.15 -5.39 -21.06
CA LYS A 106 2.53 -5.16 -21.51
C LYS A 106 3.17 -6.41 -22.13
N SER A 107 2.38 -7.45 -22.42
CA SER A 107 2.88 -8.72 -22.96
C SER A 107 3.54 -8.57 -24.34
N ASP A 108 3.01 -7.73 -25.21
CA ASP A 108 3.55 -7.57 -26.57
C ASP A 108 4.76 -6.64 -26.66
N GLY A 109 4.86 -5.69 -25.73
CA GLY A 109 5.93 -4.68 -25.71
C GLY A 109 7.12 -5.01 -24.83
N PHE A 110 7.03 -6.05 -23.98
CA PHE A 110 8.09 -6.36 -23.03
C PHE A 110 9.27 -7.10 -23.68
N TYR A 111 10.47 -6.60 -23.41
CA TYR A 111 11.74 -7.26 -23.72
C TYR A 111 12.75 -7.01 -22.60
N CYS A 112 13.71 -7.92 -22.46
CA CYS A 112 14.84 -7.74 -21.55
C CYS A 112 16.11 -8.36 -22.15
N GLU A 113 17.27 -8.15 -21.52
CA GLU A 113 18.51 -8.80 -21.94
C GLU A 113 18.36 -10.32 -21.91
N ALA A 114 18.90 -11.02 -22.90
CA ALA A 114 18.79 -12.46 -23.01
C ALA A 114 19.45 -13.18 -21.83
N HIS A 115 18.76 -14.21 -21.30
CA HIS A 115 19.21 -14.99 -20.16
C HIS A 115 19.49 -14.14 -18.89
N PRO A 116 18.55 -13.27 -18.49
CA PRO A 116 18.76 -12.31 -17.44
C PRO A 116 18.95 -13.02 -16.10
N SER A 117 19.71 -12.40 -15.20
CA SER A 117 19.72 -12.83 -13.80
C SER A 117 18.32 -12.67 -13.19
N SER A 118 18.05 -13.33 -12.06
CA SER A 118 16.80 -13.11 -11.30
C SER A 118 16.60 -11.64 -10.95
N GLN A 119 17.68 -10.96 -10.55
CA GLN A 119 17.67 -9.55 -10.21
C GLN A 119 17.30 -8.68 -11.42
N LEU A 120 17.96 -8.90 -12.57
CA LEU A 120 17.73 -8.12 -13.78
C LEU A 120 16.31 -8.33 -14.35
N LEU A 121 15.79 -9.56 -14.29
CA LEU A 121 14.40 -9.85 -14.68
C LEU A 121 13.43 -9.06 -13.79
N ALA A 122 13.58 -9.15 -12.47
CA ALA A 122 12.73 -8.44 -11.53
C ALA A 122 12.82 -6.91 -11.71
N GLU A 123 14.02 -6.36 -11.94
CA GLU A 123 14.23 -4.94 -12.22
C GLU A 123 13.53 -4.50 -13.50
N THR A 124 13.65 -5.27 -14.58
CA THR A 124 13.08 -4.92 -15.88
C THR A 124 11.55 -4.97 -15.84
N VAL A 125 10.99 -6.00 -15.19
CA VAL A 125 9.54 -6.10 -14.98
C VAL A 125 9.05 -4.97 -14.08
N ARG A 126 9.70 -4.73 -12.94
CA ARG A 126 9.38 -3.60 -12.03
C ARG A 126 9.38 -2.26 -12.77
N LYS A 127 10.39 -1.99 -13.60
CA LYS A 127 10.45 -0.77 -14.44
C LYS A 127 9.25 -0.66 -15.39
N THR A 128 8.69 -1.78 -15.82
CA THR A 128 7.55 -1.83 -16.74
C THR A 128 6.21 -1.61 -16.04
N ILE A 129 6.07 -2.09 -14.80
CA ILE A 129 4.77 -2.11 -14.08
C ILE A 129 4.64 -1.09 -12.96
N GLY A 130 5.75 -0.52 -12.47
CA GLY A 130 5.75 0.53 -11.44
C GLY A 130 6.90 0.39 -10.45
N ILE A 131 7.58 1.51 -10.18
CA ILE A 131 8.71 1.64 -9.23
C ILE A 131 8.25 2.48 -8.04
N ASN A 132 8.46 2.00 -6.82
CA ASN A 132 8.09 2.64 -5.54
C ASN A 132 6.58 2.84 -5.34
N GLY A 133 5.78 2.32 -6.26
CA GLY A 133 4.34 2.31 -6.27
C GLY A 133 3.87 1.59 -7.52
N GLY A 134 2.57 1.34 -7.57
CA GLY A 134 1.98 0.55 -8.63
C GLY A 134 0.46 0.64 -8.66
N VAL A 135 -0.07 0.31 -9.83
CA VAL A 135 -1.50 0.18 -10.09
C VAL A 135 -1.81 -1.29 -10.35
N VAL A 136 -3.04 -1.71 -10.06
CA VAL A 136 -3.64 -2.98 -10.50
C VAL A 136 -4.58 -2.65 -11.65
N PRO A 137 -4.15 -2.69 -12.93
CA PRO A 137 -4.92 -2.12 -14.04
C PRO A 137 -6.30 -2.74 -14.22
N THR A 138 -6.43 -4.04 -13.93
CA THR A 138 -7.70 -4.77 -14.02
C THR A 138 -8.77 -4.23 -13.05
N SER A 139 -8.36 -3.55 -11.98
CA SER A 139 -9.28 -2.94 -11.01
C SER A 139 -9.84 -1.59 -11.46
N MET A 140 -9.24 -0.92 -12.44
CA MET A 140 -9.65 0.44 -12.84
C MET A 140 -11.06 0.48 -13.45
N THR A 141 -11.43 -0.61 -14.11
CA THR A 141 -12.75 -0.85 -14.69
C THR A 141 -13.66 -1.66 -13.78
N HIS A 142 -13.23 -1.99 -12.57
CA HIS A 142 -14.06 -2.73 -11.62
C HIS A 142 -15.26 -1.88 -11.19
N GLY A 143 -16.41 -2.55 -11.09
CA GLY A 143 -17.65 -2.01 -10.53
C GLY A 143 -18.48 -3.16 -9.96
N CYS A 144 -18.93 -3.00 -8.73
CA CYS A 144 -19.83 -3.94 -8.05
C CYS A 144 -20.71 -3.18 -7.05
N MET A 145 -21.80 -3.81 -6.61
CA MET A 145 -22.79 -3.19 -5.72
C MET A 145 -22.21 -2.67 -4.38
N ASN A 146 -21.06 -3.18 -3.94
CA ASN A 146 -20.42 -2.76 -2.68
C ASN A 146 -19.52 -1.52 -2.82
N CYS A 147 -19.09 -1.18 -4.04
CA CYS A 147 -18.21 -0.04 -4.28
C CYS A 147 -18.79 0.99 -5.24
N THR A 148 -19.92 0.67 -5.88
CA THR A 148 -20.56 1.47 -6.92
C THR A 148 -22.07 1.46 -6.70
N HIS A 149 -22.69 2.64 -6.72
CA HIS A 149 -24.14 2.76 -6.81
C HIS A 149 -24.55 3.94 -7.71
N VAL A 150 -25.82 3.95 -8.13
CA VAL A 150 -26.39 5.04 -8.93
C VAL A 150 -26.33 6.33 -8.13
N LYS A 151 -25.97 7.44 -8.77
CA LYS A 151 -25.82 8.72 -8.08
C LYS A 151 -27.14 9.16 -7.43
N ARG A 152 -27.04 9.57 -6.17
CA ARG A 152 -28.18 9.90 -5.31
C ARG A 152 -28.28 11.39 -5.09
N TYR A 153 -29.50 11.83 -4.81
CA TYR A 153 -29.85 13.22 -4.56
C TYR A 153 -30.66 13.33 -3.28
N ARG A 154 -30.72 14.55 -2.72
CA ARG A 154 -31.47 14.80 -1.48
C ARG A 154 -32.94 14.35 -1.58
N SER A 155 -33.55 14.46 -2.77
CA SER A 155 -34.91 14.00 -3.03
C SER A 155 -35.09 12.51 -2.79
N ASP A 156 -34.08 11.69 -3.11
CA ASP A 156 -34.16 10.23 -2.98
C ASP A 156 -34.20 9.85 -1.48
N LEU A 157 -33.33 10.46 -0.67
CA LEU A 157 -33.35 10.28 0.79
C LEU A 157 -34.71 10.64 1.40
N VAL A 158 -35.30 11.75 0.96
CA VAL A 158 -36.62 12.18 1.46
C VAL A 158 -37.72 11.19 1.06
N GLN A 159 -37.67 10.65 -0.17
CA GLN A 159 -38.63 9.65 -0.65
C GLN A 159 -38.50 8.32 0.10
N GLU A 160 -37.30 7.93 0.50
CA GLU A 160 -37.03 6.75 1.32
C GLU A 160 -37.41 6.94 2.80
N GLY A 161 -37.80 8.16 3.21
CA GLY A 161 -38.19 8.44 4.60
C GLY A 161 -37.02 8.77 5.53
N ALA A 162 -35.86 9.15 4.99
CA ALA A 162 -34.71 9.56 5.78
C ALA A 162 -35.02 10.81 6.64
N VAL A 163 -34.80 10.73 7.95
CA VAL A 163 -34.82 11.88 8.86
C VAL A 163 -33.60 12.78 8.59
N LEU A 164 -33.83 14.01 8.12
CA LEU A 164 -32.78 14.99 7.85
C LEU A 164 -32.70 16.01 9.00
N GLY A 165 -31.49 16.24 9.54
CA GLY A 165 -31.22 17.30 10.53
C GLY A 165 -31.54 16.96 11.99
N GLY A 166 -31.64 15.68 12.37
CA GLY A 166 -31.82 15.21 13.75
C GLY A 166 -30.55 14.58 14.38
N ASN A 167 -30.54 14.39 15.71
CA ASN A 167 -29.47 13.73 16.49
C ASN A 167 -29.52 12.18 16.41
N THR A 168 -30.13 11.61 15.39
CA THR A 168 -30.26 10.14 15.25
C THR A 168 -28.93 9.54 14.77
N ALA A 169 -28.40 8.57 15.50
CA ALA A 169 -27.16 7.89 15.17
C ALA A 169 -27.30 7.07 13.88
N VAL A 170 -26.30 7.15 13.00
CA VAL A 170 -26.18 6.26 11.83
C VAL A 170 -25.63 4.92 12.31
N ALA A 171 -26.25 3.81 11.93
CA ALA A 171 -25.76 2.48 12.31
C ALA A 171 -24.27 2.32 11.89
N ASN A 172 -23.46 1.69 12.76
CA ASN A 172 -21.99 1.64 12.67
C ASN A 172 -21.25 2.98 12.85
N THR A 173 -21.87 3.96 13.51
CA THR A 173 -21.15 4.97 14.28
C THR A 173 -21.09 4.48 15.72
N THR A 174 -19.94 4.02 16.19
CA THR A 174 -19.72 3.97 17.63
C THR A 174 -19.62 5.43 18.05
N GLU A 175 -20.67 6.00 18.62
CA GLU A 175 -20.58 7.27 19.33
C GLU A 175 -20.29 6.96 20.81
N PRO A 176 -19.02 6.78 21.23
CA PRO A 176 -18.70 7.16 22.59
C PRO A 176 -18.84 8.69 22.65
N GLU A 177 -19.60 9.18 23.63
CA GLU A 177 -19.55 10.58 24.04
C GLU A 177 -18.09 10.90 24.38
N ALA A 178 -17.37 11.53 23.45
CA ALA A 178 -16.04 12.03 23.72
C ALA A 178 -16.22 13.26 24.61
N GLU A 179 -15.99 13.11 25.93
CA GLU A 179 -15.79 14.27 26.77
C GLU A 179 -14.55 15.03 26.26
N PRO A 180 -14.64 16.34 26.00
CA PRO A 180 -13.50 17.13 25.56
C PRO A 180 -12.41 17.10 26.64
N ASP A 181 -11.17 16.72 26.26
CA ASP A 181 -10.01 16.85 27.13
C ASP A 181 -9.83 18.33 27.51
N PRO A 182 -10.00 18.71 28.80
CA PRO A 182 -9.97 20.10 29.23
C PRO A 182 -8.57 20.73 29.17
N THR A 183 -7.54 19.97 28.77
CA THR A 183 -6.15 20.45 28.72
C THR A 183 -5.69 20.95 27.34
N ASN A 184 -6.48 20.75 26.29
CA ASN A 184 -6.25 21.33 24.96
C ASN A 184 -7.37 22.31 24.61
N GLU A 185 -7.11 23.62 24.69
CA GLU A 185 -7.99 24.58 24.02
C GLU A 185 -7.94 24.28 22.50
N PRO A 186 -9.07 23.88 21.87
CA PRO A 186 -9.06 23.61 20.44
C PRO A 186 -8.91 24.95 19.73
N LEU A 187 -7.75 25.18 19.11
CA LEU A 187 -7.60 26.23 18.11
C LEU A 187 -8.53 25.87 16.95
N GLU A 188 -9.68 26.53 16.84
CA GLU A 188 -10.57 26.39 15.69
C GLU A 188 -9.80 26.72 14.41
N GLN A 189 -9.53 25.70 13.61
CA GLN A 189 -8.93 25.89 12.29
C GLN A 189 -10.03 26.22 11.28
N GLY A 190 -10.00 27.44 10.75
CA GLY A 190 -10.96 27.91 9.74
C GLY A 190 -10.79 27.25 8.37
N LEU A 191 -11.77 27.49 7.49
CA LEU A 191 -11.71 27.04 6.10
C LEU A 191 -10.57 27.75 5.33
N PRO A 192 -9.83 27.04 4.46
CA PRO A 192 -8.92 27.68 3.52
C PRO A 192 -9.68 28.65 2.60
N ALA A 193 -9.10 29.81 2.29
CA ALA A 193 -9.74 30.89 1.52
C ALA A 193 -10.29 30.48 0.13
N ASN A 194 -9.79 29.36 -0.43
CA ASN A 194 -10.18 28.86 -1.74
C ASN A 194 -11.30 27.80 -1.69
N ILE A 195 -11.82 27.47 -0.50
CA ILE A 195 -12.97 26.57 -0.36
C ILE A 195 -14.23 27.43 -0.10
N PRO A 196 -15.30 27.29 -0.90
CA PRO A 196 -16.56 27.98 -0.62
C PRO A 196 -17.11 27.65 0.78
N ASP A 197 -17.78 28.60 1.44
CA ASP A 197 -18.36 28.34 2.77
C ASP A 197 -19.52 27.34 2.75
N ILE A 198 -20.24 27.24 1.62
CA ILE A 198 -21.43 26.38 1.47
C ILE A 198 -21.19 25.34 0.38
N LEU A 199 -21.50 24.07 0.68
CA LEU A 199 -21.59 23.02 -0.34
C LEU A 199 -22.89 23.22 -1.15
N PRO A 200 -22.82 23.45 -2.47
CA PRO A 200 -24.02 23.55 -3.28
C PRO A 200 -24.76 22.21 -3.26
N GLN A 201 -26.06 22.25 -2.96
CA GLN A 201 -26.91 21.07 -3.08
C GLN A 201 -27.14 20.78 -4.56
N LEU A 202 -26.81 19.56 -4.98
CA LEU A 202 -27.07 19.08 -6.33
C LEU A 202 -28.54 18.66 -6.43
N GLU A 203 -29.24 19.20 -7.41
CA GLU A 203 -30.61 18.79 -7.74
C GLU A 203 -30.59 17.54 -8.63
N ALA A 204 -31.62 16.71 -8.51
CA ALA A 204 -31.78 15.54 -9.36
C ALA A 204 -31.98 15.98 -10.83
N PRO A 205 -31.39 15.26 -11.80
CA PRO A 205 -31.61 15.55 -13.21
C PRO A 205 -33.06 15.25 -13.58
N ALA A 206 -33.53 15.85 -14.68
CA ALA A 206 -34.85 15.59 -15.22
C ALA A 206 -35.05 14.10 -15.56
N ALA A 207 -36.29 13.62 -15.46
CA ALA A 207 -36.63 12.24 -15.83
C ALA A 207 -36.18 11.94 -17.28
N GLY A 208 -35.60 10.76 -17.50
CA GLY A 208 -35.03 10.35 -18.79
C GLY A 208 -33.64 10.93 -19.11
N SER A 209 -33.03 11.67 -18.19
CA SER A 209 -31.63 12.12 -18.33
C SER A 209 -30.67 11.21 -17.53
N PRO A 210 -29.42 11.02 -17.98
CA PRO A 210 -28.44 10.25 -17.24
C PRO A 210 -28.24 10.78 -15.83
N ARG A 211 -28.37 9.90 -14.83
CA ARG A 211 -28.09 10.22 -13.42
C ARG A 211 -26.60 10.11 -13.10
N GLY A 212 -25.90 9.21 -13.80
CA GLY A 212 -24.54 8.83 -13.48
C GLY A 212 -24.46 7.88 -12.28
N TYR A 213 -23.24 7.56 -11.88
CA TYR A 213 -22.94 6.70 -10.74
C TYR A 213 -21.83 7.31 -9.90
N VAL A 214 -21.66 6.77 -8.70
CA VAL A 214 -20.56 7.14 -7.80
C VAL A 214 -19.80 5.89 -7.38
N ARG A 215 -18.50 6.05 -7.14
CA ARG A 215 -17.62 5.03 -6.59
C ARG A 215 -16.82 5.57 -5.42
N MET A 216 -16.57 4.71 -4.44
CA MET A 216 -15.71 5.03 -3.30
C MET A 216 -14.44 4.19 -3.32
N ALA A 217 -13.29 4.86 -3.24
CA ALA A 217 -12.03 4.25 -2.86
C ALA A 217 -11.75 4.52 -1.37
N VAL A 218 -10.97 3.64 -0.76
CA VAL A 218 -10.54 3.69 0.63
C VAL A 218 -9.03 3.53 0.60
N MET A 219 -8.31 4.30 1.43
CA MET A 219 -6.88 4.16 1.55
C MET A 219 -6.45 4.15 3.02
N ASP A 220 -5.36 3.43 3.30
CA ASP A 220 -4.75 3.38 4.63
C ASP A 220 -3.27 3.02 4.51
N LEU A 221 -2.49 3.38 5.52
CA LEU A 221 -1.08 3.06 5.60
C LEU A 221 -0.83 1.82 6.47
N LYS A 222 -0.15 0.83 5.89
CA LYS A 222 0.41 -0.28 6.63
C LYS A 222 1.89 -0.08 6.94
N THR A 223 2.29 -0.37 8.17
CA THR A 223 3.70 -0.42 8.61
C THR A 223 4.44 -1.67 8.07
N ILE A 224 4.45 -1.88 6.75
CA ILE A 224 5.28 -2.89 6.09
C ILE A 224 6.46 -2.21 5.42
N ARG A 225 7.65 -2.44 5.96
CA ARG A 225 8.85 -1.65 5.65
C ARG A 225 9.89 -2.47 4.89
N HIS A 226 10.80 -1.81 4.18
CA HIS A 226 12.04 -2.42 3.72
C HIS A 226 13.24 -1.51 4.03
N ARG A 227 14.45 -2.08 4.00
CA ARG A 227 15.66 -1.31 4.29
C ARG A 227 16.04 -0.38 3.14
N LYS A 228 16.45 0.85 3.50
CA LYS A 228 16.98 1.91 2.64
C LYS A 228 18.30 2.44 3.21
N CYS A 229 18.97 3.32 2.47
CA CYS A 229 20.17 4.02 2.92
C CYS A 229 20.02 4.60 4.35
N ALA A 230 21.08 4.56 5.15
CA ALA A 230 21.09 5.04 6.53
C ALA A 230 20.89 6.57 6.67
N LEU A 231 21.10 7.33 5.60
CA LEU A 231 20.82 8.76 5.59
C LEU A 231 19.31 9.04 5.58
N ASP A 232 18.90 10.09 6.29
CA ASP A 232 17.48 10.40 6.50
C ASP A 232 16.75 10.71 5.20
N ASP A 233 17.29 11.67 4.44
CA ASP A 233 16.68 12.17 3.20
C ASP A 233 16.99 11.29 1.97
N CYS A 234 17.76 10.21 2.15
CA CYS A 234 18.10 9.30 1.07
C CYS A 234 17.04 8.20 0.92
N GLN A 235 16.45 8.10 -0.27
CA GLN A 235 15.48 7.05 -0.63
C GLN A 235 16.12 5.86 -1.35
N ASN A 236 17.38 5.99 -1.78
CA ASN A 236 18.07 4.98 -2.58
C ASN A 236 18.19 3.62 -1.88
N PRO A 237 18.12 2.52 -2.65
CA PRO A 237 18.27 1.17 -2.14
C PRO A 237 19.68 0.92 -1.62
N LEU A 238 19.82 -0.03 -0.70
CA LEU A 238 21.12 -0.46 -0.20
C LEU A 238 21.94 -1.11 -1.33
N TYR A 239 23.22 -0.74 -1.45
CA TYR A 239 24.14 -1.40 -2.39
C TYR A 239 24.33 -2.87 -2.04
N ASN A 240 24.53 -3.16 -0.75
CA ASN A 240 24.56 -4.51 -0.22
C ASN A 240 23.42 -4.70 0.78
N TYR A 241 22.39 -5.42 0.36
CA TYR A 241 21.22 -5.63 1.20
C TYR A 241 21.50 -6.49 2.44
N LYS A 242 22.45 -7.43 2.39
CA LYS A 242 22.65 -8.39 3.49
C LYS A 242 23.12 -7.70 4.76
N ASN A 243 24.19 -6.92 4.65
CA ASN A 243 24.88 -6.30 5.78
C ASN A 243 25.34 -4.85 5.52
N GLY A 244 24.90 -4.24 4.42
CA GLY A 244 25.21 -2.85 4.11
C GLY A 244 24.31 -1.85 4.84
N ARG A 245 24.81 -0.61 4.95
CA ARG A 245 24.09 0.53 5.53
C ARG A 245 23.86 1.69 4.55
N PHE A 246 24.55 1.70 3.41
CA PHE A 246 24.47 2.80 2.43
C PHE A 246 24.09 2.30 1.04
N CYS A 247 23.53 3.21 0.24
CA CYS A 247 23.36 3.05 -1.20
C CYS A 247 24.69 3.29 -1.93
N GLU A 248 24.72 2.99 -3.23
CA GLU A 248 25.92 3.11 -4.07
C GLU A 248 26.56 4.51 -4.01
N THR A 249 25.74 5.55 -4.11
CA THR A 249 26.18 6.97 -4.09
C THR A 249 26.73 7.44 -2.74
N HIS A 250 26.50 6.68 -1.66
CA HIS A 250 26.91 7.03 -0.29
C HIS A 250 27.85 5.98 0.31
N LEU A 251 28.48 5.16 -0.54
CA LEU A 251 29.41 4.11 -0.10
C LEU A 251 30.66 4.67 0.56
N ASP A 252 31.07 5.89 0.22
CA ASP A 252 32.17 6.62 0.84
C ASP A 252 31.95 6.87 2.33
N LEU A 253 30.70 7.11 2.75
CA LEU A 253 30.33 7.30 4.17
C LEU A 253 30.57 6.07 5.04
N LYS A 254 30.85 4.90 4.44
CA LYS A 254 31.25 3.71 5.20
C LYS A 254 32.56 3.92 5.96
N GLU A 255 33.45 4.77 5.42
CA GLU A 255 34.77 5.07 5.98
C GLU A 255 34.74 6.28 6.94
N ILE A 256 33.57 6.87 7.16
CA ILE A 256 33.36 7.99 8.08
C ILE A 256 32.64 7.49 9.34
N CYS A 257 32.99 8.08 10.48
CA CYS A 257 32.35 7.83 11.76
C CYS A 257 30.83 7.97 11.65
N GLY A 258 30.11 6.95 12.08
CA GLY A 258 28.66 6.86 11.96
C GLY A 258 27.87 7.80 12.87
N ILE A 259 28.52 8.53 13.78
CA ILE A 259 27.91 9.67 14.47
C ILE A 259 27.98 10.87 13.51
N VAL A 260 26.82 11.32 13.03
CA VAL A 260 26.72 12.21 11.85
C VAL A 260 27.46 13.54 12.06
N SER A 261 27.46 14.07 13.28
CA SER A 261 28.15 15.33 13.62
C SER A 261 29.68 15.21 13.71
N CYS A 262 30.26 14.00 13.66
CA CYS A 262 31.68 13.79 13.92
C CYS A 262 32.58 14.12 12.72
N GLY A 263 32.26 13.62 11.53
CA GLY A 263 33.06 13.81 10.30
C GLY A 263 34.43 13.11 10.24
N HIS A 264 34.97 12.59 11.36
CA HIS A 264 36.26 11.88 11.36
C HIS A 264 36.19 10.51 10.69
N PRO A 265 37.31 10.00 10.13
CA PRO A 265 37.37 8.66 9.57
C PRO A 265 37.18 7.57 10.65
N VAL A 266 36.72 6.40 10.23
CA VAL A 266 36.62 5.22 11.10
C VAL A 266 38.00 4.77 11.57
N HIS A 267 38.08 4.23 12.80
CA HIS A 267 39.37 3.87 13.39
C HIS A 267 40.04 2.64 12.76
N GLN A 268 39.26 1.77 12.14
CA GLN A 268 39.74 0.60 11.40
C GLN A 268 38.74 0.21 10.31
N PRO A 269 39.18 -0.46 9.23
CA PRO A 269 38.27 -0.94 8.19
C PRO A 269 37.14 -1.80 8.77
N GLY A 270 35.90 -1.45 8.43
CA GLY A 270 34.70 -2.14 8.92
C GLY A 270 34.18 -1.65 10.28
N ALA A 271 34.87 -0.75 10.98
CA ALA A 271 34.32 -0.10 12.17
C ALA A 271 33.20 0.89 11.82
N LEU A 272 32.33 1.17 12.80
CA LEU A 272 31.23 2.13 12.65
C LEU A 272 31.57 3.51 13.23
N THR A 273 32.68 3.66 13.95
CA THR A 273 33.04 4.89 14.69
C THR A 273 34.53 5.23 14.51
N CYS A 274 34.90 6.49 14.78
CA CYS A 274 36.29 6.92 14.92
C CYS A 274 36.93 6.40 16.22
N ASN A 275 38.18 6.77 16.50
CA ASN A 275 38.95 6.32 17.68
C ASN A 275 38.59 7.04 18.99
N THR A 276 37.61 7.95 18.97
CA THR A 276 37.12 8.64 20.16
C THR A 276 36.43 7.67 21.11
N GLU A 277 36.91 7.59 22.36
CA GLU A 277 36.38 6.67 23.37
C GLU A 277 34.87 6.83 23.59
N ALA A 278 34.37 8.06 23.63
CA ALA A 278 32.95 8.34 23.78
C ALA A 278 32.10 7.74 22.63
N HIS A 279 32.59 7.82 21.39
CA HIS A 279 31.89 7.29 20.21
C HIS A 279 31.87 5.76 20.20
N MET A 280 33.02 5.13 20.51
CA MET A 280 33.12 3.68 20.63
C MET A 280 32.25 3.14 21.78
N ALA A 281 32.26 3.82 22.93
CA ALA A 281 31.42 3.46 24.08
C ALA A 281 29.93 3.56 23.72
N TRP A 282 29.53 4.65 23.06
CA TRP A 282 28.14 4.87 22.65
C TRP A 282 27.68 3.83 21.62
N GLN A 283 28.50 3.51 20.62
CA GLN A 283 28.22 2.40 19.68
C GLN A 283 28.04 1.08 20.42
N LYS A 284 28.93 0.74 21.36
CA LYS A 284 28.84 -0.51 22.12
C LYS A 284 27.56 -0.56 22.97
N MET A 285 27.14 0.56 23.54
CA MET A 285 25.86 0.67 24.26
C MET A 285 24.68 0.44 23.31
N TYR A 286 24.70 1.09 22.14
CA TYR A 286 23.70 0.90 21.10
C TYR A 286 23.62 -0.57 20.66
N GLU A 287 24.75 -1.20 20.32
CA GLU A 287 24.81 -2.59 19.91
C GLU A 287 24.31 -3.54 21.00
N ASN A 288 24.76 -3.40 22.24
CA ASN A 288 24.29 -4.26 23.34
C ASN A 288 22.77 -4.21 23.53
N ARG A 289 22.15 -3.07 23.23
CA ARG A 289 20.72 -2.85 23.44
C ARG A 289 19.87 -3.26 22.24
N PHE A 290 20.34 -3.00 21.03
CA PHE A 290 19.57 -3.24 19.79
C PHE A 290 19.96 -4.52 19.04
N SER A 291 21.13 -5.12 19.30
CA SER A 291 21.49 -6.44 18.73
C SER A 291 20.84 -7.62 19.46
N ARG A 292 20.35 -7.40 20.69
CA ARG A 292 19.79 -8.46 21.57
C ARG A 292 18.26 -8.48 21.67
N LEU A 293 17.55 -7.64 20.91
CA LEU A 293 16.08 -7.65 20.90
C LEU A 293 15.59 -8.88 20.12
N SER A 294 15.49 -10.02 20.80
CA SER A 294 14.73 -11.17 20.33
C SER A 294 13.23 -10.88 20.45
N PHE A 295 12.40 -11.53 19.63
CA PHE A 295 10.93 -11.42 19.69
C PHE A 295 10.35 -11.59 21.11
N PRO A 296 10.85 -12.52 21.96
CA PRO A 296 10.46 -12.60 23.37
C PRO A 296 10.91 -11.39 24.23
N GLY A 297 12.02 -10.74 23.87
CA GLY A 297 12.50 -9.52 24.52
C GLY A 297 11.59 -8.32 24.23
N VAL A 298 11.12 -8.19 22.98
CA VAL A 298 10.14 -7.19 22.55
C VAL A 298 8.80 -7.40 23.26
N GLN A 299 8.28 -8.64 23.30
CA GLN A 299 7.04 -8.95 24.03
C GLN A 299 7.13 -8.65 25.53
N ARG A 300 8.30 -8.84 26.15
CA ARG A 300 8.50 -8.54 27.59
C ARG A 300 8.46 -7.04 27.88
N VAL A 301 8.95 -6.22 26.96
CA VAL A 301 8.88 -4.76 27.05
C VAL A 301 7.45 -4.27 26.83
N ILE A 302 6.74 -4.81 25.83
CA ILE A 302 5.33 -4.49 25.58
C ILE A 302 4.46 -4.82 26.80
N ARG A 303 4.61 -6.01 27.39
CA ARG A 303 3.88 -6.39 28.62
C ARG A 303 4.19 -5.47 29.81
N ARG A 304 5.42 -4.99 29.95
CA ARG A 304 5.80 -4.03 31.01
C ARG A 304 5.18 -2.65 30.78
N GLN A 305 5.04 -2.23 29.52
CA GLN A 305 4.38 -0.96 29.19
C GLN A 305 2.86 -1.04 29.39
N GLN A 306 2.24 -2.16 29.04
CA GLN A 306 0.81 -2.41 29.33
C GLN A 306 0.54 -2.40 30.84
N ALA A 307 1.38 -3.06 31.64
CA ALA A 307 1.28 -3.02 33.09
C ALA A 307 1.48 -1.62 33.68
N ALA A 308 2.38 -0.80 33.11
CA ALA A 308 2.61 0.58 33.55
C ALA A 308 1.47 1.54 33.16
N ALA A 309 0.78 1.28 32.04
CA ALA A 309 -0.41 2.02 31.62
C ALA A 309 -1.62 1.71 32.54
N GLU A 310 -1.75 0.47 33.00
CA GLU A 310 -2.76 0.05 33.99
C GLU A 310 -2.52 0.65 35.39
N GLU A 311 -1.28 1.02 35.73
CA GLU A 311 -0.90 1.67 37.00
C GLU A 311 -1.03 3.22 36.98
N GLY A 312 -1.58 3.82 35.92
CA GLY A 312 -2.05 5.21 35.94
C GLY A 312 -0.96 6.29 35.88
N SER A 313 0.22 6.02 35.30
CA SER A 313 1.16 7.10 34.96
C SER A 313 0.67 7.81 33.71
N GLY A 314 0.13 9.03 33.85
CA GLY A 314 -0.43 9.82 32.75
C GLY A 314 0.53 10.04 31.58
N VAL A 315 0.37 9.24 30.53
CA VAL A 315 1.02 9.41 29.23
C VAL A 315 0.00 10.02 28.27
N SER A 316 0.29 11.20 27.72
CA SER A 316 -0.61 11.91 26.80
C SER A 316 -0.90 11.10 25.53
N GLU A 317 -2.14 11.17 25.05
CA GLU A 317 -2.70 10.43 23.90
C GLU A 317 -1.90 10.59 22.59
N GLN A 318 -1.18 11.71 22.41
CA GLN A 318 -0.28 11.94 21.26
C GLN A 318 0.93 10.98 21.19
N GLN A 319 1.23 10.24 22.27
CA GLN A 319 2.36 9.30 22.33
C GLN A 319 1.98 7.83 22.07
N ALA A 320 0.69 7.55 21.80
CA ALA A 320 0.16 6.19 21.60
C ALA A 320 0.32 5.64 20.16
N ARG A 321 0.81 6.44 19.20
CA ARG A 321 1.06 5.97 17.82
C ARG A 321 2.36 5.15 17.76
N GLY A 322 2.22 3.87 18.08
CA GLY A 322 3.27 2.83 18.00
C GLY A 322 3.99 2.59 19.34
N PRO A 323 4.61 1.42 19.56
CA PRO A 323 5.39 1.15 20.76
C PRO A 323 6.62 2.06 20.76
N SER A 324 6.48 3.25 21.35
CA SER A 324 7.60 4.14 21.65
C SER A 324 8.41 3.48 22.76
N LEU A 325 9.43 2.75 22.34
CA LEU A 325 10.52 2.30 23.19
C LEU A 325 11.25 3.58 23.67
N TRP A 326 10.79 4.18 24.78
CA TRP A 326 11.52 5.21 25.51
C TRP A 326 12.83 4.62 26.05
N VAL A 327 13.81 4.52 25.16
CA VAL A 327 15.09 3.89 25.42
C VAL A 327 16.05 5.00 25.82
N GLN A 328 16.26 5.17 27.12
CA GLN A 328 17.32 6.04 27.65
C GLN A 328 18.69 5.51 27.20
N LEU A 329 19.17 6.01 26.05
CA LEU A 329 20.60 6.04 25.70
C LEU A 329 21.24 7.17 26.51
N GLN A 330 22.49 7.00 26.95
CA GLN A 330 23.20 8.08 27.62
C GLN A 330 23.49 9.21 26.62
N ALA A 331 23.55 10.44 27.14
CA ALA A 331 23.96 11.60 26.36
C ALA A 331 25.37 11.42 25.82
N LEU A 332 25.60 11.91 24.60
CA LEU A 332 26.92 11.97 23.99
C LEU A 332 27.38 13.43 24.00
N GLY A 333 28.23 13.77 24.97
CA GLY A 333 28.60 15.17 25.22
C GLY A 333 27.37 15.99 25.61
N ASN A 334 27.06 17.03 24.82
CA ASN A 334 25.90 17.90 25.04
C ASN A 334 24.62 17.40 24.35
N THR A 335 24.69 16.32 23.58
CA THR A 335 23.53 15.79 22.84
C THR A 335 22.83 14.71 23.68
N PRO A 336 21.55 14.89 24.04
CA PRO A 336 20.75 13.84 24.67
C PRO A 336 20.77 12.55 23.85
N GLY A 337 20.77 11.39 24.51
CA GLY A 337 21.00 10.10 23.84
C GLY A 337 19.97 9.74 22.78
N ASP A 338 18.72 10.18 22.95
CA ASP A 338 17.60 10.08 22.01
C ASP A 338 17.74 11.01 20.79
N GLN A 339 18.56 12.06 20.92
CA GLN A 339 18.83 13.05 19.87
C GLN A 339 20.14 12.78 19.11
N VAL A 340 20.90 11.73 19.49
CA VAL A 340 22.13 11.36 18.78
C VAL A 340 21.79 10.78 17.42
N VAL A 341 22.04 11.56 16.37
CA VAL A 341 21.84 11.13 14.98
C VAL A 341 23.01 10.25 14.54
N HIS A 342 22.71 9.03 14.11
CA HIS A 342 23.71 8.05 13.70
C HIS A 342 23.33 7.23 12.45
N THR A 343 24.33 6.66 11.79
CA THR A 343 24.21 5.79 10.60
C THR A 343 24.69 4.36 10.85
N PHE A 344 24.62 3.87 12.09
CA PHE A 344 25.06 2.52 12.46
C PHE A 344 24.25 1.37 11.83
N LYS A 345 23.02 1.64 11.42
CA LYS A 345 22.17 0.70 10.68
C LYS A 345 21.55 1.39 9.47
N ALA A 346 21.19 0.59 8.47
CA ALA A 346 20.27 1.01 7.43
C ALA A 346 18.97 1.55 8.04
N LYS A 347 18.39 2.59 7.43
CA LYS A 347 17.03 3.02 7.76
C LYS A 347 16.02 2.12 7.08
N THR A 348 14.77 2.30 7.41
CA THR A 348 13.65 1.65 6.71
C THR A 348 12.77 2.69 6.07
N THR A 349 11.93 2.29 5.12
CA THR A 349 10.75 3.07 4.75
C THR A 349 9.81 3.23 5.95
N TYR A 350 8.91 4.20 5.88
CA TYR A 350 7.90 4.46 6.91
C TYR A 350 6.79 3.43 6.84
N GLY A 351 6.24 3.21 5.65
CA GLY A 351 5.16 2.27 5.41
C GLY A 351 4.77 2.16 3.95
N LEU A 352 3.77 1.33 3.72
CA LEU A 352 3.12 1.07 2.44
C LEU A 352 1.73 1.70 2.50
N GLN A 353 1.49 2.71 1.65
CA GLN A 353 0.15 3.24 1.42
C GLN A 353 -0.56 2.31 0.45
N THR A 354 -1.76 1.86 0.80
CA THR A 354 -2.61 1.04 -0.06
C THR A 354 -3.88 1.79 -0.40
N VAL A 355 -4.41 1.54 -1.59
CA VAL A 355 -5.67 2.11 -2.07
C VAL A 355 -6.50 0.99 -2.70
N GLN A 356 -7.76 0.88 -2.30
CA GLN A 356 -8.69 -0.14 -2.74
C GLN A 356 -10.08 0.44 -2.95
N TRP A 357 -10.91 -0.20 -3.75
CA TRP A 357 -12.33 0.11 -3.80
C TRP A 357 -13.01 -0.27 -2.48
N ALA A 358 -14.14 0.35 -2.13
CA ALA A 358 -14.89 0.04 -0.91
C ALA A 358 -15.44 -1.41 -0.84
N CYS A 359 -15.27 -2.20 -1.89
CA CYS A 359 -15.53 -3.64 -1.91
C CYS A 359 -14.30 -4.50 -1.53
N GLY A 360 -13.13 -3.88 -1.34
CA GLY A 360 -11.86 -4.53 -1.03
C GLY A 360 -10.95 -4.80 -2.23
N VAL A 361 -11.41 -4.62 -3.47
CA VAL A 361 -10.56 -4.82 -4.66
C VAL A 361 -9.43 -3.77 -4.68
N PRO A 362 -8.14 -4.17 -4.67
CA PRO A 362 -7.02 -3.25 -4.61
C PRO A 362 -6.87 -2.50 -5.93
N ILE A 363 -6.65 -1.19 -5.84
CA ILE A 363 -6.46 -0.27 -6.96
C ILE A 363 -4.98 -0.02 -7.20
N GLY A 364 -4.24 0.25 -6.13
CA GLY A 364 -2.85 0.61 -6.23
C GLY A 364 -2.19 0.81 -4.87
N TRP A 365 -0.92 1.15 -4.90
CA TRP A 365 -0.10 1.30 -3.70
C TRP A 365 1.09 2.21 -3.95
N GLY A 366 1.69 2.71 -2.86
CA GLY A 366 2.93 3.48 -2.92
C GLY A 366 3.73 3.46 -1.61
N LYS A 367 5.03 3.73 -1.68
CA LYS A 367 5.89 3.80 -0.50
C LYS A 367 5.84 5.17 0.14
N CYS A 368 5.67 5.19 1.46
CA CYS A 368 6.01 6.34 2.29
C CYS A 368 7.41 6.14 2.89
N TYR A 369 8.30 7.11 2.73
CA TYR A 369 9.72 6.94 3.12
C TYR A 369 10.03 7.42 4.53
N ARG A 370 9.70 8.66 4.86
CA ARG A 370 10.04 9.30 6.14
C ARG A 370 8.85 9.35 7.08
N SER A 371 7.71 9.70 6.53
CA SER A 371 6.41 9.77 7.17
C SER A 371 5.35 9.47 6.13
N GLU A 372 4.14 9.26 6.57
CA GLU A 372 2.94 9.41 5.77
C GLU A 372 2.60 10.91 5.80
N SER A 373 3.04 11.63 4.77
CA SER A 373 2.84 13.08 4.65
C SER A 373 1.93 13.36 3.46
N GLU A 374 1.14 14.42 3.53
CA GLU A 374 0.18 14.81 2.49
C GLU A 374 0.81 14.92 1.10
N PRO A 375 2.03 15.48 0.91
CA PRO A 375 2.66 15.50 -0.42
C PRO A 375 2.97 14.11 -0.99
N GLN A 376 3.36 13.16 -0.13
CA GLN A 376 3.65 11.78 -0.55
C GLN A 376 2.35 11.04 -0.87
N VAL A 377 1.32 11.19 -0.04
CA VAL A 377 0.00 10.58 -0.27
C VAL A 377 -0.61 11.12 -1.57
N LEU A 378 -0.59 12.44 -1.78
CA LEU A 378 -1.06 13.05 -3.03
C LEU A 378 -0.28 12.53 -4.25
N GLY A 379 1.05 12.46 -4.18
CA GLY A 379 1.87 11.91 -5.26
C GLY A 379 1.56 10.43 -5.58
N ILE A 380 1.15 9.65 -4.59
CA ILE A 380 0.70 8.26 -4.79
C ILE A 380 -0.66 8.24 -5.51
N LEU A 381 -1.61 9.11 -5.12
CA LEU A 381 -2.90 9.23 -5.82
C LEU A 381 -2.71 9.69 -7.27
N ASP A 382 -1.88 10.70 -7.49
CA ASP A 382 -1.60 11.21 -8.83
C ASP A 382 -1.02 10.11 -9.73
N MET A 383 -0.06 9.32 -9.22
CA MET A 383 0.50 8.17 -9.93
C MET A 383 -0.54 7.09 -10.25
N ILE A 384 -1.44 6.78 -9.30
CA ILE A 384 -2.44 5.72 -9.50
C ILE A 384 -3.40 6.06 -10.64
N TRP A 385 -3.82 7.32 -10.75
CA TRP A 385 -4.81 7.77 -11.73
C TRP A 385 -4.24 8.56 -12.92
N GLU A 386 -2.92 8.60 -13.08
CA GLU A 386 -2.25 9.31 -14.19
C GLU A 386 -2.75 8.81 -15.55
N ASP A 387 -2.72 7.49 -15.76
CA ASP A 387 -3.16 6.83 -17.00
C ASP A 387 -4.69 6.56 -17.04
N TYR A 388 -5.41 6.85 -15.94
CA TYR A 388 -6.83 6.52 -15.77
C TYR A 388 -7.68 7.69 -15.25
N PRO A 389 -7.61 8.90 -15.84
CA PRO A 389 -8.26 10.09 -15.29
C PRO A 389 -9.79 9.97 -15.19
N GLU A 390 -10.42 9.24 -16.10
CA GLU A 390 -11.88 9.00 -16.13
C GLU A 390 -12.33 7.97 -15.08
N SER A 391 -11.40 7.17 -14.55
CA SER A 391 -11.69 6.16 -13.53
C SER A 391 -11.50 6.68 -12.09
N ARG A 392 -11.31 8.00 -11.91
CA ARG A 392 -11.18 8.59 -10.57
C ARG A 392 -12.45 8.32 -9.75
N PRO A 393 -12.29 8.01 -8.45
CA PRO A 393 -13.41 7.80 -7.57
C PRO A 393 -14.14 9.12 -7.30
N GLY A 394 -15.47 9.04 -7.13
CA GLY A 394 -16.25 10.17 -6.64
C GLY A 394 -15.95 10.47 -5.17
N PHE A 395 -15.57 9.46 -4.39
CA PHE A 395 -15.23 9.57 -2.98
C PHE A 395 -13.95 8.82 -2.63
N ILE A 396 -13.14 9.40 -1.75
CA ILE A 396 -11.98 8.75 -1.16
C ILE A 396 -12.08 8.84 0.36
N ALA A 397 -12.07 7.69 1.03
CA ALA A 397 -11.96 7.61 2.49
C ALA A 397 -10.50 7.52 2.94
N TYR A 398 -10.11 8.37 3.89
CA TYR A 398 -8.76 8.46 4.43
C TYR A 398 -8.73 9.08 5.83
N ASP A 399 -7.94 8.55 6.76
CA ASP A 399 -7.86 9.02 8.15
C ASP A 399 -7.49 10.50 8.29
N SER A 400 -6.59 11.00 7.44
CA SER A 400 -6.16 12.41 7.42
C SER A 400 -6.69 13.13 6.16
N ALA A 401 -7.90 12.76 5.71
CA ALA A 401 -8.56 13.38 4.55
C ALA A 401 -8.66 14.92 4.65
N CYS A 402 -8.91 15.46 5.84
CA CYS A 402 -9.00 16.90 6.06
C CYS A 402 -7.67 17.64 5.81
N ASP A 403 -6.54 17.09 6.29
CA ASP A 403 -5.22 17.67 6.05
C ASP A 403 -4.79 17.49 4.60
N LEU A 404 -5.09 16.34 4.00
CA LEU A 404 -4.85 16.11 2.57
C LEU A 404 -5.64 17.09 1.70
N LEU A 405 -6.93 17.30 1.98
CA LEU A 405 -7.76 18.27 1.26
C LEU A 405 -7.22 19.69 1.44
N ARG A 406 -6.85 20.08 2.66
CA ARG A 406 -6.21 21.37 2.96
C ARG A 406 -4.92 21.54 2.17
N HIS A 407 -4.08 20.50 2.10
CA HIS A 407 -2.85 20.49 1.32
C HIS A 407 -3.15 20.70 -0.17
N ILE A 408 -4.06 19.92 -0.76
CA ILE A 408 -4.42 20.02 -2.19
C ILE A 408 -4.89 21.44 -2.53
N VAL A 409 -5.82 22.00 -1.75
CA VAL A 409 -6.38 23.34 -1.99
C VAL A 409 -5.33 24.43 -1.86
N THR A 410 -4.41 24.29 -0.91
CA THR A 410 -3.34 25.26 -0.67
C THR A 410 -2.28 25.21 -1.77
N GLN A 411 -1.94 24.02 -2.26
CA GLN A 411 -0.95 23.85 -3.32
C GLN A 411 -1.51 24.22 -4.70
N ASN A 412 -2.75 23.82 -5.02
CA ASN A 412 -3.38 24.07 -6.31
C ASN A 412 -4.91 24.11 -6.18
N ALA A 413 -5.47 25.32 -6.09
CA ALA A 413 -6.91 25.54 -6.06
C ALA A 413 -7.64 25.09 -7.34
N GLY A 414 -6.92 24.91 -8.45
CA GLY A 414 -7.45 24.36 -9.71
C GLY A 414 -7.19 22.87 -9.88
N SER A 415 -6.82 22.15 -8.81
CA SER A 415 -6.57 20.72 -8.87
C SER A 415 -7.81 19.96 -9.33
N ILE A 416 -7.62 19.03 -10.27
CA ILE A 416 -8.70 18.18 -10.80
C ILE A 416 -9.38 17.37 -9.68
N TRP A 417 -8.63 17.01 -8.64
CA TRP A 417 -9.17 16.32 -7.45
C TRP A 417 -10.32 17.08 -6.81
N LEU A 418 -10.25 18.41 -6.77
CA LEU A 418 -11.30 19.25 -6.18
C LEU A 418 -12.58 19.28 -7.03
N ALA A 419 -12.47 19.00 -8.33
CA ALA A 419 -13.59 18.96 -9.25
C ALA A 419 -14.24 17.57 -9.33
N THR A 420 -13.45 16.49 -9.17
CA THR A 420 -13.92 15.12 -9.42
C THR A 420 -14.18 14.30 -8.16
N THR A 421 -13.56 14.65 -7.03
CA THR A 421 -13.45 13.73 -5.89
C THR A 421 -13.69 14.45 -4.56
N LYS A 422 -14.51 13.83 -3.71
CA LYS A 422 -14.69 14.26 -2.32
C LYS A 422 -13.86 13.39 -1.38
N PHE A 423 -13.12 14.02 -0.48
CA PHE A 423 -12.33 13.34 0.54
C PHE A 423 -13.11 13.28 1.85
N ILE A 424 -13.32 12.08 2.38
CA ILE A 424 -14.01 11.84 3.65
C ILE A 424 -13.05 11.25 4.68
N VAL A 425 -13.15 11.70 5.93
CA VAL A 425 -12.40 11.12 7.03
C VAL A 425 -13.02 9.78 7.38
N ASP A 426 -12.20 8.77 7.67
CA ASP A 426 -12.71 7.49 8.18
C ASP A 426 -13.58 7.71 9.44
N ALA A 427 -14.63 6.89 9.58
CA ALA A 427 -15.64 7.08 10.62
C ALA A 427 -15.08 7.05 12.05
N TRP A 428 -14.06 6.22 12.31
CA TRP A 428 -13.45 6.15 13.64
C TRP A 428 -12.62 7.40 13.94
N HIS A 429 -11.83 7.85 12.95
CA HIS A 429 -10.98 9.04 13.08
C HIS A 429 -11.77 10.36 13.12
N TYR A 430 -12.93 10.39 12.47
CA TYR A 430 -13.78 11.58 12.42
C TYR A 430 -14.21 12.07 13.81
N ILE A 431 -14.39 11.16 14.79
CA ILE A 431 -14.78 11.51 16.17
C ILE A 431 -13.75 12.45 16.82
N GLY A 432 -12.46 12.19 16.60
CA GLY A 432 -11.39 13.04 17.12
C GLY A 432 -11.24 14.35 16.35
N HIS A 433 -11.39 14.31 15.03
CA HIS A 433 -11.14 15.49 14.18
C HIS A 433 -12.30 16.50 14.21
N ARG A 434 -13.56 16.02 14.35
CA ARG A 434 -14.76 16.87 14.31
C ARG A 434 -14.79 17.92 15.42
N ALA A 435 -14.09 17.70 16.52
CA ALA A 435 -14.08 18.60 17.67
C ALA A 435 -13.40 19.95 17.37
N SER A 436 -12.37 19.96 16.52
CA SER A 436 -11.48 21.12 16.33
C SER A 436 -11.39 21.65 14.90
N ASP A 437 -11.82 20.88 13.90
CA ASP A 437 -11.61 21.22 12.48
C ASP A 437 -12.94 21.52 11.74
N VAL A 438 -13.13 22.78 11.33
CA VAL A 438 -14.29 23.24 10.56
C VAL A 438 -14.34 22.59 9.17
N LEU A 439 -13.19 22.43 8.51
CA LEU A 439 -13.09 21.77 7.20
C LEU A 439 -13.49 20.30 7.33
N CYS A 440 -13.03 19.61 8.38
CA CYS A 440 -13.42 18.23 8.63
C CYS A 440 -14.94 18.09 8.81
N ARG A 441 -15.55 18.92 9.66
CA ARG A 441 -17.01 18.90 9.92
C ARG A 441 -17.84 19.16 8.66
N THR A 442 -17.40 20.08 7.81
CA THR A 442 -18.20 20.58 6.68
C THR A 442 -17.93 19.85 5.37
N ARG A 443 -16.71 19.34 5.15
CA ARG A 443 -16.27 18.78 3.86
C ARG A 443 -15.90 17.32 3.91
N CYS A 444 -15.48 16.80 5.06
CA CYS A 444 -14.96 15.45 5.19
C CYS A 444 -15.80 14.54 6.09
N ASN A 445 -17.03 14.94 6.43
CA ASN A 445 -17.94 14.11 7.22
C ASN A 445 -18.29 12.82 6.46
N PRO A 446 -18.00 11.63 7.01
CA PRO A 446 -18.30 10.35 6.37
C PRO A 446 -19.79 10.00 6.34
N ALA A 447 -20.63 10.65 7.16
CA ALA A 447 -22.05 10.36 7.29
C ALA A 447 -22.87 11.64 7.59
N PRO A 448 -23.04 12.55 6.62
CA PRO A 448 -23.76 13.81 6.85
C PRO A 448 -25.28 13.63 6.84
N MET A 449 -25.91 13.98 7.96
CA MET A 449 -27.36 13.83 8.20
C MET A 449 -28.22 15.01 7.70
N ASP A 450 -27.58 16.05 7.15
CA ASP A 450 -28.25 17.26 6.64
C ASP A 450 -28.72 17.11 5.18
N GLY A 451 -28.45 15.96 4.56
CA GLY A 451 -28.72 15.68 3.15
C GLY A 451 -27.75 16.36 2.19
N SER A 452 -26.61 16.88 2.67
CA SER A 452 -25.57 17.50 1.82
C SER A 452 -24.80 16.48 0.98
N GLN A 453 -24.71 15.22 1.43
CA GLN A 453 -24.07 14.13 0.69
C GLN A 453 -24.93 12.86 0.69
N PRO A 454 -25.99 12.82 -0.13
CA PRO A 454 -26.92 11.70 -0.19
C PRO A 454 -26.28 10.39 -0.67
N ASP A 455 -25.16 10.46 -1.38
CA ASP A 455 -24.40 9.29 -1.81
C ASP A 455 -23.74 8.51 -0.66
N LEU A 456 -23.62 9.10 0.54
CA LEU A 456 -22.92 8.45 1.67
C LEU A 456 -23.84 7.71 2.64
N ILE A 457 -25.16 7.91 2.54
CA ILE A 457 -26.14 7.42 3.51
C ILE A 457 -27.21 6.60 2.79
N LEU A 458 -27.44 5.35 3.18
CA LEU A 458 -28.56 4.51 2.75
C LEU A 458 -29.62 4.43 3.85
N THR A 459 -30.87 4.27 3.42
CA THR A 459 -31.99 3.93 4.30
C THR A 459 -32.15 2.41 4.30
N VAL A 460 -32.06 1.78 5.47
CA VAL A 460 -32.09 0.32 5.64
C VAL A 460 -33.19 -0.05 6.63
N GLU A 461 -34.04 -0.99 6.23
CA GLU A 461 -35.03 -1.60 7.12
C GLU A 461 -34.40 -2.78 7.87
N ASP A 462 -34.52 -2.78 9.20
CA ASP A 462 -34.02 -3.86 10.04
C ASP A 462 -34.98 -5.06 10.09
N GLU A 463 -34.58 -6.13 10.80
CA GLU A 463 -35.40 -7.34 10.97
C GLU A 463 -36.73 -7.09 11.70
N ASN A 464 -36.87 -5.96 12.40
CA ASN A 464 -38.08 -5.57 13.12
C ASN A 464 -38.99 -4.66 12.26
N GLY A 465 -38.60 -4.33 11.03
CA GLY A 465 -39.31 -3.40 10.15
C GLY A 465 -39.07 -1.93 10.51
N GLU A 466 -38.09 -1.63 11.38
CA GLU A 466 -37.69 -0.27 11.69
C GLU A 466 -36.70 0.24 10.67
N VAL A 467 -36.93 1.47 10.21
CA VAL A 467 -36.11 2.12 9.18
C VAL A 467 -35.00 2.92 9.85
N HIS A 468 -33.75 2.55 9.58
CA HIS A 468 -32.55 3.21 10.09
C HIS A 468 -31.67 3.73 8.95
N GLN A 469 -30.84 4.73 9.24
CA GLN A 469 -29.84 5.21 8.29
C GLN A 469 -28.50 4.49 8.52
N ALA A 470 -27.86 4.05 7.44
CA ALA A 470 -26.58 3.36 7.44
C ALA A 470 -25.61 3.98 6.42
N ARG A 471 -24.32 3.74 6.58
CA ARG A 471 -23.31 4.17 5.59
C ARG A 471 -23.47 3.40 4.28
N ALA A 472 -23.35 4.11 3.16
CA ALA A 472 -23.46 3.51 1.82
C ALA A 472 -22.28 2.63 1.42
N PHE A 473 -21.10 2.89 2.00
CA PHE A 473 -19.85 2.23 1.63
C PHE A 473 -19.12 1.68 2.86
N ASN A 474 -18.42 0.56 2.66
CA ASN A 474 -17.58 -0.04 3.69
C ASN A 474 -16.15 0.56 3.68
N THR A 475 -15.81 1.33 4.71
CA THR A 475 -14.46 1.90 4.89
C THR A 475 -13.48 0.94 5.58
N GLU A 476 -13.96 -0.15 6.21
CA GLU A 476 -13.12 -1.13 6.90
C GLU A 476 -12.31 -2.04 5.95
N THR A 477 -12.56 -1.93 4.64
CA THR A 477 -11.82 -2.70 3.62
C THR A 477 -10.32 -2.41 3.61
N ALA A 478 -9.92 -1.21 4.03
CA ALA A 478 -8.52 -0.87 4.32
C ALA A 478 -7.91 -1.77 5.39
N GLU A 479 -8.57 -1.87 6.54
CA GLU A 479 -8.11 -2.68 7.65
C GLU A 479 -8.04 -4.17 7.28
N GLN A 480 -8.99 -4.65 6.48
CA GLN A 480 -9.01 -6.02 5.97
C GLN A 480 -7.80 -6.33 5.08
N LEU A 481 -7.50 -5.46 4.10
CA LEU A 481 -6.31 -5.59 3.26
C LEU A 481 -5.03 -5.50 4.12
N ASN A 482 -4.98 -4.55 5.04
CA ASN A 482 -3.84 -4.33 5.93
C ASN A 482 -3.61 -5.49 6.91
N SER A 483 -4.67 -6.16 7.34
CA SER A 483 -4.62 -7.39 8.13
C SER A 483 -4.06 -8.55 7.29
N TRP A 484 -4.57 -8.73 6.07
CA TRP A 484 -4.09 -9.76 5.15
C TRP A 484 -2.60 -9.59 4.80
N LEU A 485 -2.18 -8.36 4.49
CA LEU A 485 -0.77 -8.03 4.22
C LEU A 485 0.15 -8.29 5.42
N GLY A 486 -0.38 -8.24 6.65
CA GLY A 486 0.36 -8.58 7.87
C GLY A 486 0.96 -9.99 7.84
N GLY A 487 0.34 -10.92 7.12
CA GLY A 487 0.87 -12.28 6.91
C GLY A 487 2.19 -12.33 6.13
N PHE A 488 2.53 -11.28 5.39
CA PHE A 488 3.71 -11.20 4.53
C PHE A 488 4.78 -10.22 5.05
N GLU A 489 4.52 -9.52 6.15
CA GLU A 489 5.39 -8.48 6.70
C GLU A 489 6.83 -8.98 6.91
N ALA A 490 6.99 -10.14 7.54
CA ALA A 490 8.30 -10.73 7.80
C ALA A 490 9.10 -11.04 6.52
N ALA A 491 8.42 -11.45 5.45
CA ALA A 491 9.05 -11.71 4.17
C ALA A 491 9.46 -10.39 3.49
N LEU A 492 8.54 -9.43 3.40
CA LEU A 492 8.75 -8.13 2.77
C LEU A 492 9.88 -7.33 3.45
N GLN A 493 9.97 -7.35 4.78
CA GLN A 493 11.05 -6.70 5.52
C GLN A 493 12.45 -7.23 5.21
N GLN A 494 12.55 -8.43 4.65
CA GLN A 494 13.81 -9.07 4.26
C GLN A 494 14.09 -8.99 2.76
N MET A 495 13.27 -8.27 1.98
CA MET A 495 13.48 -8.11 0.55
C MET A 495 14.31 -6.87 0.21
N SER A 496 15.14 -7.00 -0.82
CA SER A 496 15.71 -5.83 -1.49
C SER A 496 14.60 -4.97 -2.08
N ASP A 497 14.88 -3.69 -2.29
CA ASP A 497 13.95 -2.72 -2.86
C ASP A 497 13.24 -3.21 -4.14
N VAL A 498 13.99 -3.85 -5.04
CA VAL A 498 13.43 -4.43 -6.28
C VAL A 498 12.47 -5.58 -5.99
N ASN A 499 12.88 -6.53 -5.14
CA ASN A 499 12.05 -7.69 -4.83
C ASN A 499 10.83 -7.27 -4.01
N TYR A 500 10.96 -6.26 -3.15
CA TYR A 500 9.85 -5.70 -2.39
C TYR A 500 8.76 -5.21 -3.33
N ASP A 501 9.10 -4.35 -4.31
CA ASP A 501 8.10 -3.81 -5.25
C ASP A 501 7.45 -4.90 -6.07
N PHE A 502 8.27 -5.78 -6.65
CA PHE A 502 7.79 -6.91 -7.42
C PHE A 502 6.82 -7.75 -6.59
N PHE A 503 7.15 -8.03 -5.33
CA PHE A 503 6.33 -8.85 -4.45
C PHE A 503 5.04 -8.14 -4.04
N VAL A 504 5.06 -6.83 -3.77
CA VAL A 504 3.83 -6.08 -3.48
C VAL A 504 2.89 -6.09 -4.69
N HIS A 505 3.40 -5.88 -5.91
CA HIS A 505 2.60 -6.04 -7.14
C HIS A 505 1.94 -7.43 -7.23
N VAL A 506 2.69 -8.50 -6.92
CA VAL A 506 2.15 -9.86 -6.87
C VAL A 506 1.05 -10.00 -5.82
N LEU A 507 1.26 -9.48 -4.61
CA LEU A 507 0.30 -9.58 -3.52
C LEU A 507 -1.00 -8.84 -3.86
N MET A 508 -0.91 -7.64 -4.44
CA MET A 508 -2.10 -6.87 -4.85
C MET A 508 -2.89 -7.61 -5.94
N MET A 509 -2.22 -8.18 -6.94
CA MET A 509 -2.88 -8.97 -7.98
C MET A 509 -3.60 -10.20 -7.40
N ILE A 510 -2.92 -11.00 -6.56
CA ILE A 510 -3.52 -12.21 -5.95
C ILE A 510 -4.70 -11.86 -5.05
N TYR A 511 -4.57 -10.80 -4.26
CA TYR A 511 -5.65 -10.36 -3.39
C TYR A 511 -6.85 -9.87 -4.20
N GLY A 512 -6.61 -9.08 -5.25
CA GLY A 512 -7.65 -8.62 -6.16
C GLY A 512 -8.42 -9.76 -6.81
N GLU A 513 -7.74 -10.77 -7.33
CA GLU A 513 -8.39 -11.95 -7.90
C GLU A 513 -9.25 -12.73 -6.87
N THR A 514 -8.81 -12.73 -5.61
CA THR A 514 -9.57 -13.34 -4.52
C THR A 514 -10.84 -12.54 -4.21
N MET A 515 -10.75 -11.21 -4.21
CA MET A 515 -11.91 -10.33 -4.02
C MET A 515 -12.89 -10.43 -5.19
N GLU A 516 -12.40 -10.41 -6.43
CA GLU A 516 -13.24 -10.57 -7.62
C GLU A 516 -14.00 -11.90 -7.60
N LYS A 517 -13.32 -13.00 -7.24
CA LYS A 517 -13.99 -14.30 -7.08
C LYS A 517 -15.06 -14.27 -5.99
N HIS A 518 -14.81 -13.58 -4.89
CA HIS A 518 -15.78 -13.44 -3.81
C HIS A 518 -17.02 -12.65 -4.25
N ILE A 519 -16.82 -11.56 -4.99
CA ILE A 519 -17.86 -10.71 -5.56
C ILE A 519 -18.74 -11.50 -6.52
N HIS A 520 -18.12 -12.23 -7.45
CA HIS A 520 -18.82 -13.09 -8.40
C HIS A 520 -19.63 -14.18 -7.69
N THR A 521 -19.04 -14.86 -6.70
CA THR A 521 -19.72 -15.94 -5.95
C THR A 521 -20.94 -15.44 -5.18
N LYS A 522 -20.94 -14.17 -4.77
CA LYS A 522 -22.07 -13.53 -4.07
C LYS A 522 -23.08 -12.87 -5.01
N GLY A 523 -22.84 -12.87 -6.33
CA GLY A 523 -23.73 -12.24 -7.31
C GLY A 523 -23.84 -10.72 -7.15
N MET A 524 -22.75 -10.05 -6.73
CA MET A 524 -22.75 -8.60 -6.48
C MET A 524 -22.31 -7.76 -7.70
N GLU A 525 -22.35 -8.35 -8.89
CA GLU A 525 -22.03 -7.70 -10.16
C GLU A 525 -23.10 -6.66 -10.50
N LEU A 526 -22.73 -5.60 -11.23
CA LEU A 526 -23.68 -4.58 -11.67
C LEU A 526 -24.56 -5.15 -12.80
N SER A 527 -25.88 -5.06 -12.63
CA SER A 527 -26.84 -5.59 -13.60
C SER A 527 -27.13 -4.64 -14.76
N ASP A 528 -27.85 -5.11 -15.78
CA ASP A 528 -28.32 -4.26 -16.87
C ASP A 528 -29.29 -3.17 -16.36
N GLU A 529 -30.11 -3.48 -15.34
CA GLU A 529 -30.98 -2.47 -14.73
C GLU A 529 -30.18 -1.35 -14.06
N PHE A 530 -29.02 -1.66 -13.48
CA PHE A 530 -28.13 -0.64 -12.94
C PHE A 530 -27.67 0.33 -14.04
N TRP A 531 -27.22 -0.17 -15.19
CA TRP A 531 -26.73 0.67 -16.27
C TRP A 531 -27.84 1.47 -16.95
N ALA A 532 -29.03 0.89 -17.10
CA ALA A 532 -30.21 1.62 -17.56
C ALA A 532 -30.54 2.80 -16.63
N ALA A 533 -30.54 2.58 -15.31
CA ALA A 533 -30.76 3.64 -14.32
C ALA A 533 -29.67 4.73 -14.35
N VAL A 534 -28.41 4.35 -14.57
CA VAL A 534 -27.29 5.30 -14.75
C VAL A 534 -27.49 6.18 -15.99
N ASN A 535 -27.94 5.58 -17.10
CA ASN A 535 -28.13 6.25 -18.38
C ASN A 535 -29.47 6.99 -18.50
N GLY A 536 -30.40 6.77 -17.57
CA GLY A 536 -31.75 7.33 -17.63
C GLY A 536 -32.64 6.64 -18.66
N GLU A 537 -32.36 5.37 -18.96
CA GLU A 537 -33.12 4.53 -19.87
C GLU A 537 -34.25 3.83 -19.10
N ASP A 538 -35.46 3.78 -19.67
CA ASP A 538 -36.54 2.97 -19.13
C ASP A 538 -36.24 1.48 -19.39
N VAL A 539 -36.16 0.68 -18.33
CA VAL A 539 -36.04 -0.78 -18.47
C VAL A 539 -37.38 -1.31 -18.95
N GLU A 540 -37.51 -1.65 -20.24
CA GLU A 540 -38.69 -2.37 -20.74
C GLU A 540 -38.78 -3.72 -20.00
N ALA A 541 -39.88 -3.90 -19.25
CA ALA A 541 -40.16 -5.02 -18.36
C ALA A 541 -40.49 -6.33 -19.07
#